data_AF-A0A1X7T141-F1
#
_entry.id   AF-A0A1X7T141-F1
#
_cell.length_a   1.000
_cell.length_b   1.000
_cell.length_c   1.000
_cell.angle_alpha   90.00
_cell.angle_beta   90.00
_cell.angle_gamma   90.00
#
_symmetry.space_group_name_H-M   'P 1'
#
loop_
_entity.id
_entity.type
_entity.pdbx_description
1 polymer ?
#
loop_
_entity_poly.entity_id
_entity_poly.type
_entity_poly.pdbx_seq_one_letter_code
_entity_poly.pdbx_strand_id
1 'polypeptide(L)'
;MQNLSLLLACLFIFSGLDTKGLVCQGYDGASVMAGKNTGVQQCIKEVAPQAIYVHCHAHCLNLVLVDCAKSVPDADESFQLLQLLYVFIYSSKAHEIYISKQSELHADQQVRQMQRLSDTRWACRYAAVESVCSTYDLIFATIESIKDVDDKAKFVEANGILFQIRSLKFVFILAMFLLILSCTKRLSDELQCKDIVMAKAVELITATIQTINEFRGEKCWEQIVQY
;
A
#
# COMPACT_ATOMS: atom_id res chain seq x y z
N MET A 1 -28.91 -0.88 2.25
CA MET A 1 -28.05 -0.99 1.04
C MET A 1 -28.62 -0.29 -0.20
N GLN A 2 -29.91 0.06 -0.26
CA GLN A 2 -30.51 0.85 -1.36
C GLN A 2 -30.07 2.33 -1.43
N ASN A 3 -29.33 2.85 -0.45
CA ASN A 3 -29.12 4.30 -0.33
C ASN A 3 -28.13 4.90 -1.34
N LEU A 4 -27.04 4.22 -1.72
CA LEU A 4 -26.01 4.85 -2.57
C LEU A 4 -26.42 4.94 -4.04
N SER A 5 -27.08 3.88 -4.56
CA SER A 5 -27.62 3.85 -5.90
C SER A 5 -28.79 4.81 -6.08
N LEU A 6 -29.69 4.92 -5.07
CA LEU A 6 -30.71 5.97 -5.06
C LEU A 6 -30.08 7.36 -5.00
N LEU A 7 -29.04 7.58 -4.18
CA LEU A 7 -28.42 8.89 -4.03
C LEU A 7 -27.79 9.38 -5.34
N LEU A 8 -27.13 8.50 -6.12
CA LEU A 8 -26.54 8.85 -7.41
C LEU A 8 -27.60 9.12 -8.48
N ALA A 9 -28.64 8.28 -8.57
CA ALA A 9 -29.77 8.54 -9.46
C ALA A 9 -30.49 9.85 -9.10
N CYS A 10 -30.71 10.10 -7.80
CA CYS A 10 -31.20 11.37 -7.28
C CYS A 10 -30.25 12.52 -7.64
N LEU A 11 -28.94 12.37 -7.53
CA LEU A 11 -27.98 13.43 -7.86
C LEU A 11 -28.11 13.88 -9.32
N PHE A 12 -28.22 12.94 -10.27
CA PHE A 12 -28.41 13.29 -11.69
C PHE A 12 -29.77 13.99 -11.93
N ILE A 13 -30.83 13.50 -11.29
CA ILE A 13 -32.18 14.07 -11.40
C ILE A 13 -32.26 15.47 -10.76
N PHE A 14 -31.68 15.66 -9.57
CA PHE A 14 -31.67 16.94 -8.84
C PHE A 14 -30.70 17.97 -9.43
N SER A 15 -29.66 17.52 -10.13
CA SER A 15 -28.69 18.42 -10.77
C SER A 15 -29.12 18.88 -12.17
N GLY A 16 -30.23 18.36 -12.72
CA GLY A 16 -30.73 18.71 -14.05
C GLY A 16 -29.80 18.29 -15.20
N LEU A 17 -28.91 17.31 -14.95
CA LEU A 17 -27.95 16.84 -15.95
C LEU A 17 -28.66 15.95 -16.98
N ASP A 18 -28.46 16.26 -18.27
CA ASP A 18 -28.97 15.40 -19.35
C ASP A 18 -28.23 14.07 -19.36
N THR A 19 -28.97 12.99 -19.11
CA THR A 19 -28.44 11.63 -19.02
C THR A 19 -27.95 11.13 -20.37
N LYS A 20 -28.34 11.75 -21.49
CA LYS A 20 -27.77 11.49 -22.84
C LYS A 20 -26.32 11.92 -22.95
N GLY A 21 -25.90 12.91 -22.16
CA GLY A 21 -24.50 13.36 -22.07
C GLY A 21 -23.60 12.42 -21.27
N LEU A 22 -24.16 11.43 -20.58
CA LEU A 22 -23.37 10.48 -19.81
C LEU A 22 -22.79 9.40 -20.71
N VAL A 23 -21.48 9.47 -20.96
CA VAL A 23 -20.77 8.56 -21.89
C VAL A 23 -20.08 7.41 -21.15
N CYS A 24 -19.63 7.64 -19.91
CA CYS A 24 -18.93 6.63 -19.12
C CYS A 24 -19.17 6.79 -17.63
N GLN A 25 -18.91 5.71 -16.90
CA GLN A 25 -18.96 5.61 -15.45
C GLN A 25 -17.72 4.85 -14.97
N GLY A 26 -16.94 5.43 -14.06
CA GLY A 26 -15.65 4.89 -13.62
C GLY A 26 -15.53 4.82 -12.11
N TYR A 27 -15.36 3.62 -11.56
CA TYR A 27 -15.18 3.38 -10.12
C TYR A 27 -14.65 1.95 -9.86
N ASP A 28 -14.49 1.57 -8.59
CA ASP A 28 -13.96 0.27 -8.18
C ASP A 28 -14.87 -0.91 -8.56
N GLY A 29 -14.32 -2.12 -8.41
CA GLY A 29 -14.97 -3.38 -8.75
C GLY A 29 -15.82 -3.97 -7.62
N ALA A 30 -16.06 -3.24 -6.53
CA ALA A 30 -16.86 -3.76 -5.42
C ALA A 30 -18.28 -4.09 -5.91
N SER A 31 -18.89 -5.13 -5.34
CA SER A 31 -20.22 -5.60 -5.78
C SER A 31 -21.31 -4.52 -5.69
N VAL A 32 -21.20 -3.60 -4.72
CA VAL A 32 -22.10 -2.44 -4.58
C VAL A 32 -21.95 -1.45 -5.73
N MET A 33 -20.76 -1.35 -6.34
CA MET A 33 -20.44 -0.42 -7.41
C MET A 33 -20.63 -1.07 -8.79
N ALA A 34 -19.93 -2.19 -9.05
CA ALA A 34 -19.87 -2.90 -10.33
C ALA A 34 -20.90 -4.04 -10.48
N GLY A 35 -21.78 -4.22 -9.49
CA GLY A 35 -22.78 -5.29 -9.49
C GLY A 35 -23.73 -5.21 -10.68
N LYS A 36 -23.91 -6.33 -11.39
CA LYS A 36 -24.75 -6.43 -12.59
C LYS A 36 -26.25 -6.32 -12.34
N ASN A 37 -26.70 -6.60 -11.12
CA ASN A 37 -28.12 -6.68 -10.79
C ASN A 37 -28.59 -5.50 -9.93
N THR A 38 -27.79 -5.10 -8.94
CA THR A 38 -28.16 -4.10 -7.93
C THR A 38 -27.06 -3.07 -7.67
N GLY A 39 -25.96 -3.14 -8.42
CA GLY A 39 -24.85 -2.20 -8.26
C GLY A 39 -25.15 -0.85 -8.90
N VAL A 40 -24.41 0.17 -8.49
CA VAL A 40 -24.46 1.52 -9.09
C VAL A 40 -24.37 1.45 -10.62
N GLN A 41 -23.55 0.54 -11.15
CA GLN A 41 -23.40 0.32 -12.58
C GLN A 41 -24.71 0.03 -13.29
N GLN A 42 -25.51 -0.86 -12.70
CA GLN A 42 -26.76 -1.26 -13.29
C GLN A 42 -27.78 -0.12 -13.23
N CYS A 43 -27.85 0.58 -12.10
CA CYS A 43 -28.75 1.73 -11.94
C CYS A 43 -28.44 2.87 -12.92
N ILE A 44 -27.15 3.17 -13.15
CA ILE A 44 -26.77 4.18 -14.14
C ILE A 44 -27.09 3.70 -15.56
N LYS A 45 -26.87 2.41 -15.87
CA LYS A 45 -27.21 1.84 -17.18
C LYS A 45 -28.70 1.85 -17.49
N GLU A 46 -29.57 1.76 -16.49
CA GLU A 46 -31.03 1.88 -16.68
C GLU A 46 -31.45 3.27 -17.15
N VAL A 47 -30.74 4.31 -16.70
CA VAL A 47 -31.03 5.72 -17.03
C VAL A 47 -30.22 6.22 -18.23
N ALA A 48 -29.02 5.69 -18.44
CA ALA A 48 -28.10 6.02 -19.51
C ALA A 48 -27.49 4.74 -20.12
N PRO A 49 -28.21 4.02 -20.99
CA PRO A 49 -27.76 2.75 -21.56
C PRO A 49 -26.43 2.83 -22.33
N GLN A 50 -26.10 4.02 -22.85
CA GLN A 50 -24.84 4.29 -23.55
C GLN A 50 -23.63 4.45 -22.62
N ALA A 51 -23.84 4.62 -21.30
CA ALA A 51 -22.76 4.86 -20.35
C ALA A 51 -21.95 3.58 -20.08
N ILE A 52 -20.73 3.54 -20.61
CA ILE A 52 -19.84 2.39 -20.46
C ILE A 52 -19.22 2.38 -19.06
N TYR A 53 -19.22 1.22 -18.42
CA TYR A 53 -18.50 1.02 -17.18
C TYR A 53 -17.02 0.76 -17.42
N VAL A 54 -16.17 1.51 -16.71
CA VAL A 54 -14.72 1.35 -16.70
C VAL A 54 -14.29 1.02 -15.28
N HIS A 55 -13.69 -0.15 -15.10
CA HIS A 55 -13.12 -0.52 -13.82
C HIS A 55 -11.87 0.33 -13.53
N CYS A 56 -11.79 0.91 -12.34
CA CYS A 56 -10.68 1.76 -11.94
C CYS A 56 -9.33 1.02 -12.04
N HIS A 57 -8.44 1.49 -12.93
CA HIS A 57 -7.13 0.87 -13.16
C HIS A 57 -6.21 0.95 -11.94
N ALA A 58 -6.30 2.02 -11.13
CA ALA A 58 -5.56 2.11 -9.87
C ALA A 58 -6.05 1.05 -8.86
N HIS A 59 -7.35 0.73 -8.86
CA HIS A 59 -7.89 -0.36 -8.06
C HIS A 59 -7.46 -1.73 -8.59
N CYS A 60 -7.49 -1.95 -9.90
CA CYS A 60 -6.97 -3.18 -10.53
C CYS A 60 -5.50 -3.41 -10.16
N LEU A 61 -4.67 -2.37 -10.25
CA LEU A 61 -3.26 -2.43 -9.86
C LEU A 61 -3.11 -2.85 -8.40
N ASN A 62 -3.88 -2.23 -7.50
CA ASN A 62 -3.90 -2.59 -6.08
C ASN A 62 -4.24 -4.08 -5.85
N LEU A 63 -5.27 -4.60 -6.53
CA LEU A 63 -5.67 -6.01 -6.43
C LEU A 63 -4.56 -6.96 -6.87
N VAL A 64 -3.98 -6.73 -8.06
CA VAL A 64 -2.90 -7.57 -8.60
C VAL A 64 -1.72 -7.61 -7.63
N LEU A 65 -1.34 -6.48 -7.06
CA LEU A 65 -0.19 -6.42 -6.17
C LEU A 65 -0.44 -7.12 -4.83
N VAL A 66 -1.65 -6.96 -4.26
CA VAL A 66 -2.06 -7.68 -3.05
C VAL A 66 -2.04 -9.19 -3.28
N ASP A 67 -2.64 -9.65 -4.37
CA ASP A 67 -2.73 -11.07 -4.68
C ASP A 67 -1.36 -11.68 -4.97
N CYS A 68 -0.50 -10.96 -5.72
CA CYS A 68 0.87 -11.39 -5.98
C CYS A 68 1.69 -11.53 -4.69
N ALA A 69 1.66 -10.56 -3.77
CA ALA A 69 2.41 -10.67 -2.53
C ALA A 69 1.90 -11.80 -1.63
N LYS A 70 0.58 -11.99 -1.53
CA LYS A 70 0.00 -13.10 -0.77
C LYS A 70 0.31 -14.47 -1.37
N SER A 71 0.53 -14.54 -2.68
CA SER A 71 0.88 -15.78 -3.36
C SER A 71 2.32 -16.25 -3.09
N VAL A 72 3.18 -15.38 -2.53
CA VAL A 72 4.56 -15.69 -2.19
C VAL A 72 4.68 -15.81 -0.67
N PRO A 73 4.84 -17.02 -0.11
CA PRO A 73 4.82 -17.23 1.35
C PRO A 73 5.81 -16.36 2.12
N ASP A 74 7.05 -16.23 1.63
CA ASP A 74 8.07 -15.42 2.29
C ASP A 74 7.74 -13.92 2.28
N ALA A 75 7.06 -13.44 1.24
CA ALA A 75 6.61 -12.07 1.17
C ALA A 75 5.47 -11.81 2.15
N ASP A 76 4.47 -12.71 2.18
CA ASP A 76 3.35 -12.62 3.11
C ASP A 76 3.82 -12.67 4.57
N GLU A 77 4.72 -13.60 4.91
CA GLU A 77 5.37 -13.69 6.22
C GLU A 77 6.11 -12.39 6.58
N SER A 78 6.86 -11.81 5.64
CA SER A 78 7.57 -10.55 5.86
C SER A 78 6.62 -9.37 6.10
N PHE A 79 5.49 -9.30 5.40
CA PHE A 79 4.47 -8.29 5.68
C PHE A 79 3.78 -8.50 7.03
N GLN A 80 3.53 -9.74 7.43
CA GLN A 80 3.02 -10.03 8.77
C GLN A 80 4.02 -9.60 9.86
N LEU A 81 5.31 -9.83 9.64
CA LEU A 81 6.37 -9.35 10.54
C LEU A 81 6.43 -7.82 10.61
N LEU A 82 6.25 -7.11 9.49
CA LEU A 82 6.13 -5.64 9.49
C LEU A 82 4.94 -5.16 10.33
N GLN A 83 3.80 -5.87 10.27
CA GLN A 83 2.63 -5.54 11.10
C GLN A 83 2.92 -5.79 12.59
N LEU A 84 3.57 -6.89 12.94
CA LEU A 84 3.99 -7.18 14.33
C LEU A 84 4.95 -6.11 14.84
N LEU A 85 5.94 -5.75 14.02
CA LEU A 85 6.90 -4.70 14.34
C LEU A 85 6.21 -3.36 14.60
N TYR A 86 5.26 -2.97 13.74
CA TYR A 86 4.46 -1.76 13.96
C TYR A 86 3.73 -1.80 15.32
N VAL A 87 3.05 -2.90 15.63
CA VAL A 87 2.30 -3.04 16.89
C VAL A 87 3.25 -2.96 18.08
N PHE A 88 4.41 -3.61 17.99
CA PHE A 88 5.42 -3.59 19.03
C PHE A 88 5.97 -2.17 19.27
N ILE A 89 6.41 -1.49 18.22
CA ILE A 89 6.98 -0.13 18.31
C ILE A 89 5.95 0.87 18.85
N TYR A 90 4.67 0.71 18.51
CA TYR A 90 3.59 1.58 19.00
C TYR A 90 2.97 1.16 20.34
N SER A 91 3.53 0.13 21.00
CA SER A 91 3.21 -0.14 22.40
C SER A 91 3.78 0.97 23.30
N SER A 92 3.05 1.40 24.33
CA SER A 92 3.35 2.64 25.09
C SER A 92 4.84 2.81 25.41
N LYS A 93 5.47 1.79 26.02
CA LYS A 93 6.88 1.88 26.43
C LYS A 93 7.87 1.84 25.26
N ALA A 94 7.60 1.06 24.21
CA ALA A 94 8.50 1.00 23.06
C ALA A 94 8.42 2.30 22.25
N HIS A 95 7.23 2.89 22.18
CA HIS A 95 7.00 4.14 21.47
C HIS A 95 7.73 5.30 22.13
N GLU A 96 7.68 5.40 23.47
CA GLU A 96 8.47 6.38 24.23
C GLU A 96 9.96 6.29 23.90
N ILE A 97 10.51 5.07 23.90
CA ILE A 97 11.92 4.82 23.58
C ILE A 97 12.21 5.20 22.13
N TYR A 98 11.34 4.81 21.19
CA TYR A 98 11.48 5.12 19.78
C TYR A 98 11.56 6.63 19.51
N ILE A 99 10.69 7.43 20.16
CA ILE A 99 10.69 8.89 20.04
C ILE A 99 11.96 9.50 20.69
N SER A 100 12.41 8.97 21.82
CA SER A 100 13.70 9.38 22.44
C SER A 100 14.86 9.13 21.50
N LYS A 101 14.95 7.91 20.93
CA LYS A 101 16.00 7.52 19.99
C LYS A 101 15.98 8.33 18.71
N GLN A 102 14.80 8.69 18.22
CA GLN A 102 14.68 9.59 17.08
C GLN A 102 15.23 10.98 17.37
N SER A 103 14.98 11.51 18.57
CA SER A 103 15.54 12.80 19.01
C SER A 103 17.06 12.75 19.21
N GLU A 104 17.61 11.59 19.57
CA GLU A 104 19.06 11.39 19.76
C GLU A 104 19.81 11.17 18.44
N LEU A 105 19.31 10.29 17.57
CA LEU A 105 20.01 9.82 16.37
C LEU A 105 19.64 10.62 15.10
N HIS A 106 18.48 11.27 15.09
CA HIS A 106 17.94 12.01 13.95
C HIS A 106 17.43 13.40 14.36
N ALA A 107 18.14 14.07 15.27
CA ALA A 107 17.73 15.34 15.88
C ALA A 107 17.31 16.45 14.89
N ASP A 108 17.95 16.49 13.72
CA ASP A 108 17.70 17.50 12.67
C ASP A 108 16.65 17.06 11.62
N GLN A 109 16.04 15.88 11.78
CA GLN A 109 15.05 15.36 10.84
C GLN A 109 13.63 15.47 11.38
N GLN A 110 12.67 15.55 10.46
CA GLN A 110 11.26 15.45 10.82
C GLN A 110 11.00 14.08 11.48
N VAL A 111 10.22 14.08 12.56
CA VAL A 111 9.77 12.86 13.25
C VAL A 111 9.09 11.91 12.25
N ARG A 112 9.69 10.73 12.06
CA ARG A 112 9.19 9.69 11.15
C ARG A 112 8.42 8.64 11.92
N GLN A 113 7.15 8.51 11.56
CA GLN A 113 6.23 7.52 12.11
C GLN A 113 6.12 6.31 11.20
N MET A 114 6.16 5.10 11.79
CA MET A 114 5.88 3.90 11.02
C MET A 114 4.42 3.88 10.60
N GLN A 115 4.15 3.35 9.41
CA GLN A 115 2.80 3.21 8.91
C GLN A 115 2.24 1.83 9.23
N ARG A 116 0.99 1.80 9.72
CA ARG A 116 0.25 0.56 9.89
C ARG A 116 -0.08 -0.04 8.52
N LEU A 117 0.05 -1.36 8.37
CA LEU A 117 -0.42 -2.00 7.15
C LEU A 117 -1.95 -1.94 7.08
N SER A 118 -2.43 -1.78 5.86
CA SER A 118 -3.85 -1.89 5.53
C SER A 118 -4.03 -3.03 4.54
N ASP A 119 -4.98 -3.93 4.83
CA ASP A 119 -5.29 -5.04 3.94
C ASP A 119 -5.90 -4.56 2.61
N THR A 120 -6.54 -3.39 2.61
CA THR A 120 -7.29 -2.88 1.46
C THR A 120 -6.52 -1.83 0.64
N ARG A 121 -5.46 -1.22 1.19
CA ARG A 121 -4.74 -0.10 0.57
C ARG A 121 -3.26 -0.39 0.41
N TRP A 122 -2.86 -0.73 -0.81
CA TRP A 122 -1.47 -0.99 -1.19
C TRP A 122 -0.54 0.22 -1.01
N ALA A 123 -1.06 1.45 -1.15
CA ALA A 123 -0.31 2.67 -0.86
C ALA A 123 0.24 2.71 0.58
N CYS A 124 -0.49 2.14 1.55
CA CYS A 124 -0.03 2.03 2.94
C CYS A 124 1.14 1.05 3.08
N ARG A 125 1.26 0.05 2.20
CA ARG A 125 2.36 -0.93 2.22
C ARG A 125 3.67 -0.31 1.77
N TYR A 126 3.64 0.52 0.71
CA TYR A 126 4.81 1.30 0.31
C TYR A 126 5.29 2.19 1.46
N ALA A 127 4.38 2.97 2.04
CA ALA A 127 4.73 3.87 3.13
C ALA A 127 5.24 3.12 4.38
N ALA A 128 4.71 1.92 4.67
CA ALA A 128 5.21 1.07 5.74
C ALA A 128 6.65 0.58 5.46
N VAL A 129 6.89 0.01 4.28
CA VAL A 129 8.22 -0.46 3.88
C VAL A 129 9.23 0.69 3.86
N GLU A 130 8.88 1.82 3.26
CA GLU A 130 9.74 3.00 3.21
C GLU A 130 10.04 3.58 4.61
N SER A 131 9.04 3.61 5.49
CA SER A 131 9.25 4.05 6.88
C SER A 131 10.22 3.11 7.61
N VAL A 132 10.06 1.78 7.48
CA VAL A 132 10.95 0.81 8.14
C VAL A 132 12.36 0.88 7.58
N CYS A 133 12.53 0.98 6.26
CA CYS A 133 13.85 1.12 5.64
C CYS A 133 14.55 2.41 6.09
N SER A 134 13.81 3.52 6.20
CA SER A 134 14.38 4.82 6.56
C SER A 134 14.61 5.01 8.05
N THR A 135 14.00 4.19 8.91
CA THR A 135 14.19 4.21 10.37
C THR A 135 14.71 2.89 10.92
N TYR A 136 15.38 2.10 10.07
CA TYR A 136 15.82 0.75 10.41
C TYR A 136 16.76 0.76 11.62
N ASP A 137 17.75 1.66 11.63
CA ASP A 137 18.67 1.92 12.75
C ASP A 137 17.94 2.28 14.06
N LEU A 138 16.92 3.14 13.99
CA LEU A 138 16.09 3.52 15.14
C LEU A 138 15.32 2.33 15.69
N ILE A 139 14.78 1.50 14.81
CA ILE A 139 14.06 0.28 15.20
C ILE A 139 15.01 -0.66 15.95
N PHE A 140 16.24 -0.85 15.47
CA PHE A 140 17.26 -1.62 16.18
C PHE A 140 17.57 -1.06 17.56
N ALA A 141 17.90 0.23 17.62
CA ALA A 141 18.24 0.90 18.88
C ALA A 141 17.10 0.81 19.90
N THR A 142 15.86 0.97 19.44
CA THR A 142 14.65 0.87 20.28
C THR A 142 14.50 -0.53 20.86
N ILE A 143 14.58 -1.57 20.02
CA ILE A 143 14.42 -2.96 20.44
C ILE A 143 15.55 -3.38 21.39
N GLU A 144 16.77 -2.90 21.17
CA GLU A 144 17.90 -3.18 22.05
C GLU A 144 17.79 -2.49 23.42
N SER A 145 17.28 -1.25 23.48
CA SER A 145 17.05 -0.57 24.76
C SER A 145 15.90 -1.16 25.59
N ILE A 146 14.99 -1.92 24.97
CA ILE A 146 13.93 -2.63 25.71
C ILE A 146 14.49 -3.74 26.61
N LYS A 147 15.72 -4.20 26.36
CA LYS A 147 16.40 -5.20 27.19
C LYS A 147 16.62 -4.74 28.64
N ASP A 148 16.67 -3.43 28.85
CA ASP A 148 16.92 -2.82 30.16
C ASP A 148 15.62 -2.53 30.93
N VAL A 149 14.46 -2.93 30.39
CA VAL A 149 13.15 -2.73 31.01
C VAL A 149 12.75 -3.96 31.82
N ASP A 150 12.18 -3.76 33.01
CA ASP A 150 11.69 -4.82 33.91
C ASP A 150 10.34 -5.43 33.43
N ASP A 151 10.26 -5.79 32.16
CA ASP A 151 9.13 -6.51 31.56
C ASP A 151 9.66 -7.72 30.78
N LYS A 152 9.66 -8.88 31.44
CA LYS A 152 10.19 -10.13 30.86
C LYS A 152 9.43 -10.60 29.63
N ALA A 153 8.11 -10.38 29.58
CA ALA A 153 7.29 -10.81 28.44
C ALA A 153 7.66 -9.97 27.22
N LYS A 154 7.75 -8.65 27.40
CA LYS A 154 8.15 -7.72 26.34
C LYS A 154 9.58 -7.94 25.87
N PHE A 155 10.48 -8.30 26.78
CA PHE A 155 11.85 -8.68 26.42
C PHE A 155 11.91 -9.90 25.49
N VAL A 156 11.12 -10.94 25.77
CA VAL A 156 11.06 -12.14 24.92
C VAL A 156 10.51 -11.79 23.54
N GLU A 157 9.42 -11.01 23.48
CA GLU A 157 8.84 -10.52 22.23
C GLU A 157 9.85 -9.68 21.43
N ALA A 158 10.53 -8.73 22.08
CA ALA A 158 11.56 -7.89 21.49
C ALA A 158 12.69 -8.70 20.85
N ASN A 159 13.21 -9.71 21.56
CA ASN A 159 14.27 -10.58 21.02
C ASN A 159 13.79 -11.43 19.85
N GLY A 160 12.55 -11.93 19.89
CA GLY A 160 11.95 -12.67 18.79
C GLY A 160 11.85 -11.81 17.53
N ILE A 161 11.32 -10.59 17.66
CA ILE A 161 11.26 -9.63 16.55
C ILE A 161 12.67 -9.30 16.04
N LEU A 162 13.60 -8.99 16.95
CA LEU A 162 14.99 -8.67 16.61
C LEU A 162 15.67 -9.76 15.78
N PHE A 163 15.49 -11.02 16.18
CA PHE A 163 16.03 -12.18 15.49
C PHE A 163 15.49 -12.28 14.05
N GLN A 164 14.18 -12.09 13.88
CA GLN A 164 13.53 -12.20 12.57
C GLN A 164 13.92 -11.04 11.64
N ILE A 165 13.90 -9.79 12.14
CA ILE A 165 14.23 -8.63 11.31
C ILE A 165 15.70 -8.59 10.90
N ARG A 166 16.61 -9.22 11.65
CA ARG A 166 18.03 -9.39 11.30
C ARG A 166 18.27 -10.47 10.26
N SER A 167 17.29 -11.31 9.97
CA SER A 167 17.49 -12.39 9.01
C SER A 167 17.76 -11.81 7.63
N LEU A 168 18.73 -12.39 6.91
CA LEU A 168 19.03 -12.01 5.54
C LEU A 168 17.77 -12.12 4.66
N LYS A 169 16.94 -13.14 4.92
CA LYS A 169 15.65 -13.33 4.24
C LYS A 169 14.76 -12.09 4.35
N PHE A 170 14.54 -11.59 5.56
CA PHE A 170 13.69 -10.42 5.77
C PHE A 170 14.27 -9.16 5.14
N VAL A 171 15.56 -8.89 5.36
CA VAL A 171 16.25 -7.71 4.79
C VAL A 171 16.18 -7.71 3.27
N PHE A 172 16.47 -8.86 2.66
CA PHE A 172 16.41 -9.04 1.22
C PHE A 172 15.00 -8.79 0.66
N ILE A 173 13.97 -9.36 1.29
CA ILE A 173 12.58 -9.17 0.86
C ILE A 173 12.16 -7.71 1.03
N LEU A 174 12.54 -7.08 2.14
CA LEU A 174 12.22 -5.68 2.40
C LEU A 174 12.83 -4.76 1.33
N ALA A 175 14.10 -4.98 0.96
CA ALA A 175 14.78 -4.24 -0.09
C ALA A 175 14.13 -4.47 -1.47
N MET A 176 13.80 -5.71 -1.83
CA MET A 176 13.08 -6.01 -3.07
C MET A 176 11.72 -5.33 -3.13
N PHE A 177 10.94 -5.39 -2.06
CA PHE A 177 9.64 -4.75 -2.02
C PHE A 177 9.76 -3.23 -2.02
N LEU A 178 10.79 -2.62 -1.45
CA LEU A 178 11.01 -1.18 -1.59
C LEU A 178 11.11 -0.77 -3.08
N LEU A 179 11.85 -1.53 -3.88
CA LEU A 179 11.99 -1.28 -5.32
C LEU A 179 10.66 -1.46 -6.07
N ILE A 180 10.00 -2.61 -5.91
CA ILE A 180 8.74 -2.94 -6.58
C ILE A 180 7.63 -1.97 -6.17
N LEU A 181 7.53 -1.66 -4.88
CA LEU A 181 6.52 -0.75 -4.34
C LEU A 181 6.75 0.69 -4.81
N SER A 182 8.01 1.13 -4.95
CA SER A 182 8.32 2.49 -5.40
C SER A 182 7.85 2.76 -6.85
N CYS A 183 8.04 1.81 -7.78
CA CYS A 183 7.61 1.99 -9.16
C CYS A 183 6.09 1.84 -9.29
N THR A 184 5.49 0.88 -8.57
CA THR A 184 4.04 0.67 -8.60
C THR A 184 3.28 1.79 -7.88
N LYS A 185 3.86 2.42 -6.85
CA LYS A 185 3.30 3.63 -6.22
C LYS A 185 3.24 4.79 -7.20
N ARG A 186 4.33 5.04 -7.94
CA ARG A 186 4.37 6.06 -8.99
C ARG A 186 3.30 5.80 -10.05
N LEU A 187 3.19 4.57 -10.55
CA LEU A 187 2.13 4.21 -11.49
C LEU A 187 0.73 4.48 -10.91
N SER A 188 0.50 4.10 -9.65
CA SER A 188 -0.79 4.33 -8.98
C SER A 188 -1.15 5.80 -8.87
N ASP A 189 -0.18 6.66 -8.56
CA ASP A 189 -0.38 8.12 -8.45
C ASP A 189 -0.72 8.72 -9.83
N GLU A 190 0.03 8.35 -10.86
CA GLU A 190 -0.20 8.81 -12.24
C GLU A 190 -1.57 8.36 -12.75
N LEU A 191 -1.96 7.10 -12.49
CA LEU A 191 -3.30 6.58 -12.87
C LEU A 191 -4.46 7.31 -12.18
N GLN A 192 -4.19 8.04 -11.08
CA GLN A 192 -5.18 8.82 -10.34
C GLN A 192 -5.13 10.32 -10.69
N CYS A 193 -4.20 10.74 -11.55
CA CYS A 193 -4.16 12.13 -12.03
C CYS A 193 -5.41 12.48 -12.83
N LYS A 194 -5.97 13.66 -12.59
CA LYS A 194 -7.21 14.12 -13.23
C LYS A 194 -7.09 14.29 -14.75
N ASP A 195 -5.87 14.58 -15.21
CA ASP A 195 -5.59 14.90 -16.61
C ASP A 195 -5.02 13.69 -17.39
N ILE A 196 -5.04 12.49 -16.79
CA ILE A 196 -4.54 11.30 -17.48
C ILE A 196 -5.45 10.91 -18.65
N VAL A 197 -4.83 10.66 -19.80
CA VAL A 197 -5.50 10.09 -20.98
C VAL A 197 -5.20 8.60 -21.10
N MET A 198 -6.13 7.84 -21.68
CA MET A 198 -6.03 6.38 -21.76
C MET A 198 -4.74 5.89 -22.44
N ALA A 199 -4.30 6.56 -23.52
CA ALA A 199 -3.04 6.22 -24.19
C ALA A 199 -1.83 6.32 -23.24
N LYS A 200 -1.80 7.39 -22.42
CA LYS A 200 -0.73 7.59 -21.44
C LYS A 200 -0.78 6.53 -20.33
N ALA A 201 -1.97 6.15 -19.88
CA ALA A 201 -2.13 5.08 -18.90
C ALA A 201 -1.54 3.76 -19.41
N VAL A 202 -1.77 3.40 -20.67
CA VAL A 202 -1.20 2.20 -21.29
C VAL A 202 0.32 2.28 -21.35
N GLU A 203 0.89 3.39 -21.80
CA GLU A 203 2.35 3.60 -21.83
C GLU A 203 2.98 3.43 -20.44
N LEU A 204 2.38 4.05 -19.41
CA LEU A 204 2.87 3.98 -18.03
C LEU A 204 2.82 2.55 -17.47
N ILE A 205 1.74 1.81 -17.75
CA ILE A 205 1.61 0.41 -17.36
C ILE A 205 2.71 -0.43 -18.04
N THR A 206 2.89 -0.29 -19.35
CA THR A 206 3.92 -1.01 -20.11
C THR A 206 5.32 -0.70 -19.61
N ALA A 207 5.64 0.59 -19.37
CA ALA A 207 6.92 1.01 -18.82
C ALA A 207 7.17 0.44 -17.41
N THR A 208 6.13 0.38 -16.57
CA THR A 208 6.22 -0.22 -15.23
C THR A 208 6.48 -1.71 -15.30
N ILE A 209 5.80 -2.44 -16.20
CA ILE A 209 6.04 -3.87 -16.44
C ILE A 209 7.48 -4.10 -16.90
N GLN A 210 7.97 -3.29 -17.84
CA GLN A 210 9.36 -3.38 -18.30
C GLN A 210 10.35 -3.15 -17.15
N THR A 211 10.13 -2.11 -16.34
CA THR A 211 10.96 -1.81 -15.17
C THR A 211 11.02 -2.99 -14.19
N ILE A 212 9.86 -3.60 -13.89
CA ILE A 212 9.79 -4.78 -13.00
C ILE A 212 10.51 -5.99 -13.61
N ASN A 213 10.47 -6.17 -14.93
CA ASN A 213 11.22 -7.23 -15.60
C ASN A 213 12.74 -6.98 -15.54
N GLU A 214 13.17 -5.73 -15.66
CA GLU A 214 14.59 -5.34 -15.54
C GLU A 214 15.14 -5.60 -14.13
N PHE A 215 14.30 -5.54 -13.09
CA PHE A 215 14.69 -5.92 -11.72
C PHE A 215 15.15 -7.38 -11.59
N ARG A 216 14.86 -8.24 -12.56
CA ARG A 216 15.33 -9.64 -12.60
C ARG A 216 16.76 -9.78 -13.13
N GLY A 217 17.37 -8.71 -13.63
CA GLY A 217 18.74 -8.72 -14.16
C GLY A 217 19.81 -8.57 -13.07
N GLU A 218 21.03 -8.97 -13.39
CA GLU A 218 22.18 -8.97 -12.46
C GLU A 218 22.48 -7.58 -11.86
N LYS A 219 22.31 -6.51 -12.65
CA LYS A 219 22.54 -5.13 -12.16
C LYS A 219 21.64 -4.75 -10.98
N CYS A 220 20.40 -5.23 -10.98
CA CYS A 220 19.47 -4.98 -9.87
C CYS A 220 19.85 -5.82 -8.65
N TRP A 221 20.27 -7.07 -8.87
CA TRP A 221 20.78 -7.94 -7.82
C TRP A 221 21.97 -7.31 -7.08
N GLU A 222 22.93 -6.75 -7.81
CA GLU A 222 24.09 -6.07 -7.24
C GLU A 222 23.70 -4.88 -6.36
N GLN A 223 22.63 -4.14 -6.70
CA GLN A 223 22.14 -3.02 -5.89
C GLN A 223 21.46 -3.47 -4.61
N ILE A 224 20.74 -4.61 -4.63
CA ILE A 224 20.06 -5.15 -3.45
C ILE A 224 21.06 -5.72 -2.45
N VAL A 225 22.15 -6.33 -2.92
CA VAL A 225 23.18 -6.99 -2.07
C VAL A 225 24.15 -5.98 -1.42
N GLN A 226 24.10 -4.71 -1.81
CA GLN A 226 24.92 -3.65 -1.20
C GLN A 226 24.30 -3.02 0.07
N TYR A 227 23.06 -3.37 0.42
CA TYR A 227 22.39 -3.03 1.67
C TYR A 227 22.66 -4.08 2.75
#